data_AF-A0A067N2H2-F1
#
_entry.id   AF-A0A067N2H2-F1
#
_cell.length_a   1.000
_cell.length_b   1.000
_cell.length_c   1.000
_cell.angle_alpha   90.00
_cell.angle_beta   90.00
_cell.angle_gamma   90.00
#
_symmetry.space_group_name_H-M   'P 1'
#
loop_
_entity.id
_entity.type
_entity.pdbx_description
1 polymer ?
#
loop_
_entity_poly.entity_id
_entity_poly.type
_entity_poly.pdbx_seq_one_letter_code
_entity_poly.pdbx_strand_id
1 'polypeptide(L)'
;GGFATYAPKTYDYYHRTMEALLAGHPQLRRNFKNSPWACTSFNMGPQTVCYPHVDSGNLPWGWCAVTALGNFNPDHGGHLVLWDLGLVIRFPPGATVLIPSAVMKHSNTLIGEGESRYSFTQYSAGGLFRWVENGLASDK
;
A
#
# COMPACT_ATOMS: atom_id res chain seq x y z
N GLY A 1 -8.29 11.96 5.26
CA GLY A 1 -7.12 11.70 4.40
C GLY A 1 -7.59 11.13 3.06
N GLY A 2 -6.73 11.09 2.04
CA GLY A 2 -7.13 10.76 0.66
C GLY A 2 -7.98 9.49 0.52
N PHE A 3 -7.67 8.41 1.24
CA PHE A 3 -8.44 7.17 1.17
C PHE A 3 -9.91 7.36 1.62
N ALA A 4 -10.14 7.98 2.77
CA ALA A 4 -11.49 8.27 3.26
C ALA A 4 -12.28 9.22 2.35
N THR A 5 -11.58 10.11 1.62
CA THR A 5 -12.21 11.06 0.70
C THR A 5 -12.65 10.41 -0.61
N TYR A 6 -11.77 9.61 -1.23
CA TYR A 6 -12.01 9.08 -2.58
C TYR A 6 -12.65 7.68 -2.60
N ALA A 7 -12.54 6.91 -1.52
CA ALA A 7 -13.20 5.61 -1.39
C ALA A 7 -13.76 5.40 0.03
N PRO A 8 -14.76 6.21 0.45
CA PRO A 8 -15.25 6.24 1.84
C PRO A 8 -15.79 4.89 2.32
N LYS A 9 -16.50 4.14 1.46
CA LYS A 9 -17.04 2.81 1.81
C LYS A 9 -15.93 1.79 2.05
N THR A 10 -14.92 1.76 1.17
CA THR A 10 -13.74 0.89 1.33
C THR A 10 -12.94 1.28 2.55
N TYR A 11 -12.74 2.58 2.79
CA TYR A 11 -12.06 3.08 3.98
C TYR A 11 -12.78 2.66 5.27
N ASP A 12 -14.11 2.81 5.32
CA ASP A 12 -14.91 2.44 6.48
C ASP A 12 -14.89 0.92 6.74
N TYR A 13 -14.84 0.10 5.69
CA TYR A 13 -14.61 -1.34 5.81
C TYR A 13 -13.26 -1.66 6.46
N TYR A 14 -12.17 -1.04 6.00
CA TYR A 14 -10.85 -1.15 6.65
C TYR A 14 -10.88 -0.70 8.11
N HIS A 15 -11.52 0.43 8.38
CA HIS A 15 -11.62 0.98 9.72
C HIS A 15 -12.34 0.04 10.68
N ARG A 16 -13.51 -0.48 10.28
CA ARG A 16 -14.28 -1.45 11.09
C ARG A 16 -13.53 -2.76 11.31
N THR A 17 -12.85 -3.28 10.29
CA THR A 17 -11.98 -4.47 10.44
C THR A 17 -10.87 -4.22 11.46
N MET A 18 -10.20 -3.06 11.40
CA MET A 18 -9.15 -2.71 12.37
C MET A 18 -9.68 -2.55 13.79
N GLU A 19 -10.84 -1.92 13.98
CA GLU A 19 -11.47 -1.81 15.31
C GLU A 19 -11.82 -3.18 15.89
N ALA A 20 -12.39 -4.08 15.08
CA ALA A 20 -12.70 -5.44 15.51
C ALA A 20 -11.44 -6.24 15.90
N LEU A 21 -10.36 -6.12 15.12
CA LEU A 21 -9.07 -6.76 15.45
C LEU A 21 -8.49 -6.26 16.77
N LEU A 22 -8.49 -4.94 16.99
CA LEU A 22 -7.95 -4.34 18.21
C LEU A 22 -8.80 -4.68 19.44
N ALA A 23 -10.12 -4.73 19.28
CA ALA A 23 -11.03 -5.13 20.36
C ALA A 23 -10.88 -6.62 20.71
N GLY A 24 -10.72 -7.50 19.71
CA GLY A 24 -10.55 -8.94 19.90
C GLY A 24 -9.16 -9.36 20.36
N HIS A 25 -8.14 -8.55 20.09
CA HIS A 25 -6.75 -8.83 20.43
C HIS A 25 -6.08 -7.59 21.06
N PRO A 26 -6.28 -7.35 22.37
CA PRO A 26 -5.82 -6.14 23.07
C PRO A 26 -4.31 -5.89 23.04
N GLN A 27 -3.50 -6.90 22.70
CA GLN A 27 -2.06 -6.80 22.50
C GLN A 27 -1.67 -6.11 21.19
N LEU A 28 -2.58 -6.07 20.20
CA LEU A 28 -2.32 -5.43 18.92
C LEU A 28 -2.27 -3.91 19.07
N ARG A 29 -1.43 -3.28 18.26
CA ARG A 29 -1.29 -1.82 18.20
C ARG A 29 -1.31 -1.38 16.75
N ARG A 30 -1.96 -0.24 16.48
CA ARG A 30 -1.88 0.39 15.16
C ARG A 30 -0.46 0.89 14.92
N ASN A 31 0.01 0.78 13.67
CA ASN A 31 1.28 1.37 13.27
C ASN A 31 1.27 2.91 13.42
N PHE A 32 0.12 3.54 13.10
CA PHE A 32 -0.09 4.98 13.25
C PHE A 32 -1.52 5.25 13.75
N LYS A 33 -1.68 6.29 14.57
CA LYS A 33 -2.95 6.61 15.29
C LYS A 33 -4.19 6.64 14.37
N ASN A 34 -4.06 7.17 13.16
CA ASN A 34 -5.18 7.36 12.22
C ASN A 34 -5.01 6.56 10.91
N SER A 35 -4.16 5.52 10.90
CA SER A 35 -4.01 4.68 9.71
C SER A 35 -5.11 3.61 9.65
N PRO A 36 -5.85 3.49 8.54
CA PRO A 36 -6.81 2.40 8.33
C PRO A 36 -6.13 1.07 7.99
N TRP A 37 -4.81 1.07 7.72
CA TRP A 37 -4.06 -0.11 7.29
C TRP A 37 -3.50 -0.88 8.48
N ALA A 38 -3.53 -2.21 8.37
CA ALA A 38 -3.00 -3.11 9.39
C ALA A 38 -1.47 -3.23 9.31
N CYS A 39 -0.89 -3.05 8.12
CA CYS A 39 0.52 -3.25 7.87
C CYS A 39 1.17 -2.03 7.21
N THR A 40 2.48 -1.91 7.40
CA THR A 40 3.32 -0.93 6.72
C THR A 40 4.68 -1.55 6.39
N SER A 41 5.30 -1.11 5.30
CA SER A 41 6.65 -1.53 4.96
C SER A 41 7.49 -0.33 4.50
N PHE A 42 8.76 -0.37 4.86
CA PHE A 42 9.77 0.57 4.38
C PHE A 42 10.69 -0.19 3.44
N ASN A 43 10.58 0.09 2.14
CA ASN A 43 11.48 -0.48 1.15
C ASN A 43 12.70 0.42 1.08
N MET A 44 13.80 -0.09 1.63
CA MET A 44 15.06 0.63 1.77
C MET A 44 15.95 0.44 0.54
N GLY A 45 16.92 1.34 0.37
CA GLY A 45 17.65 1.56 -0.88
C GLY A 45 19.12 1.13 -0.82
N PRO A 46 20.02 1.80 -1.55
CA PRO A 46 19.87 3.18 -2.05
C PRO A 46 18.97 3.33 -3.28
N GLN A 47 18.76 2.27 -4.07
CA GLN A 47 17.92 2.31 -5.28
C GLN A 47 16.84 1.22 -5.22
N THR A 48 15.77 1.49 -4.48
CA THR A 48 14.63 0.55 -4.39
C THR A 48 13.88 0.47 -5.71
N VAL A 49 13.98 -0.70 -6.35
CA VAL A 49 13.30 -1.04 -7.60
C VAL A 49 12.40 -2.25 -7.39
N CYS A 50 11.21 -2.23 -7.97
CA CYS A 50 10.28 -3.36 -7.93
C CYS A 50 10.02 -3.86 -9.35
N TYR A 51 10.21 -5.16 -9.60
CA TYR A 51 9.77 -5.79 -10.84
C TYR A 51 8.24 -5.78 -10.96
N PRO A 52 7.66 -5.94 -12.17
CA PRO A 52 6.21 -6.00 -12.35
C PRO A 52 5.57 -7.12 -11.51
N HIS A 53 4.70 -6.76 -10.57
CA HIS A 53 4.04 -7.69 -9.67
C HIS A 53 2.65 -7.21 -9.25
N VAL A 54 1.94 -8.07 -8.53
CA VAL A 54 0.74 -7.75 -7.76
C VAL A 54 0.95 -8.18 -6.32
N ASP A 55 0.34 -7.49 -5.38
CA ASP A 55 0.36 -7.87 -3.97
C ASP A 55 -0.82 -8.82 -3.68
N SER A 56 -0.76 -10.03 -4.22
CA SER A 56 -1.90 -10.97 -4.22
C SER A 56 -2.43 -11.35 -2.82
N GLY A 57 -1.67 -11.10 -1.77
CA GLY A 57 -2.09 -11.30 -0.37
C GLY A 57 -2.99 -10.19 0.19
N ASN A 58 -3.07 -9.03 -0.46
CA ASN A 58 -3.90 -7.90 -0.03
C ASN A 58 -5.37 -8.09 -0.40
N LEU A 59 -6.26 -7.30 0.22
CA LEU A 59 -7.67 -7.29 -0.15
C LEU A 59 -7.81 -6.89 -1.64
N PRO A 60 -8.45 -7.72 -2.52
CA PRO A 60 -8.44 -7.52 -3.97
C PRO A 60 -8.90 -6.13 -4.44
N TRP A 61 -10.03 -5.65 -3.93
CA TRP A 61 -10.60 -4.34 -4.23
C TRP A 61 -10.21 -3.25 -3.22
N GLY A 62 -9.39 -3.63 -2.24
CA GLY A 62 -8.86 -2.75 -1.23
C GLY A 62 -7.75 -1.85 -1.78
N TRP A 63 -7.49 -0.72 -1.11
CA TRP A 63 -6.48 0.24 -1.56
C TRP A 63 -5.24 0.17 -0.68
N CYS A 64 -4.09 0.29 -1.31
CA CYS A 64 -2.79 0.39 -0.67
C CYS A 64 -2.21 1.78 -0.94
N ALA A 65 -1.52 2.35 0.05
CA ALA A 65 -0.78 3.58 -0.14
C ALA A 65 0.68 3.27 -0.45
N VAL A 66 1.23 3.90 -1.47
CA VAL A 66 2.66 3.87 -1.79
C VAL A 66 3.15 5.30 -1.84
N THR A 67 4.14 5.64 -1.03
CA THR A 67 4.80 6.94 -1.03
C THR A 67 6.23 6.77 -1.54
N ALA A 68 6.61 7.47 -2.60
CA ALA A 68 8.00 7.54 -3.03
C ALA A 68 8.79 8.45 -2.09
N LEU A 69 10.00 8.03 -1.74
CA LEU A 69 10.93 8.76 -0.89
C LEU A 69 12.32 8.76 -1.52
N GLY A 70 13.22 9.58 -1.00
CA GLY A 70 14.61 9.70 -1.46
C GLY A 70 14.86 11.00 -2.23
N ASN A 71 15.98 11.03 -2.95
CA ASN A 71 16.41 12.16 -3.77
C ASN A 71 16.77 11.64 -5.16
N PHE A 72 15.86 11.83 -6.11
CA PHE A 72 16.00 11.44 -7.51
C PHE A 72 15.23 12.43 -8.39
N ASN A 73 15.63 12.55 -9.65
CA ASN A 73 14.94 13.38 -10.63
C ASN A 73 13.74 12.61 -11.22
N PRO A 74 12.50 13.00 -10.89
CA PRO A 74 11.31 12.28 -11.32
C PRO A 74 10.96 12.52 -12.79
N ASP A 75 11.66 13.40 -13.51
CA ASP A 75 11.53 13.55 -14.96
C ASP A 75 12.40 12.52 -15.73
N HIS A 76 13.35 11.87 -15.06
CA HIS A 76 14.31 10.95 -15.67
C HIS A 76 14.21 9.52 -15.15
N GLY A 77 13.55 9.27 -14.02
CA GLY A 77 13.47 7.94 -13.42
C GLY A 77 12.52 7.83 -12.23
N GLY A 78 12.49 6.66 -11.61
CA GLY A 78 11.64 6.36 -10.45
C GLY A 78 10.13 6.39 -10.72
N HIS A 79 9.71 6.42 -11.98
CA HIS A 79 8.31 6.47 -12.41
C HIS A 79 7.53 5.26 -11.89
N LEU A 80 6.24 5.46 -11.63
CA LEU A 80 5.29 4.38 -11.35
C LEU A 80 4.77 3.83 -12.68
N VAL A 81 4.80 2.52 -12.86
CA VAL A 81 4.21 1.85 -14.03
C VAL A 81 2.99 1.07 -13.58
N LEU A 82 1.84 1.34 -14.21
CA LEU A 82 0.60 0.59 -14.05
C LEU A 82 0.34 -0.19 -15.35
N TRP A 83 0.75 -1.46 -15.36
CA TRP A 83 0.86 -2.26 -16.58
C TRP A 83 -0.50 -2.52 -17.23
N ASP A 84 -1.51 -2.86 -16.42
CA ASP A 84 -2.85 -3.21 -16.93
C ASP A 84 -3.57 -2.00 -17.52
N LEU A 85 -3.14 -0.78 -17.15
CA LEU A 85 -3.67 0.47 -17.69
C LEU A 85 -2.82 1.03 -18.85
N GLY A 86 -1.66 0.43 -19.13
CA GLY A 86 -0.70 0.98 -20.11
C GLY A 86 -0.14 2.35 -19.72
N LEU A 87 -0.07 2.67 -18.42
CA LEU A 87 0.34 3.99 -17.94
C LEU A 87 1.74 3.98 -17.32
N VAL A 88 2.53 5.00 -17.68
CA VAL A 88 3.76 5.39 -16.99
C VAL A 88 3.54 6.77 -16.38
N ILE A 89 3.64 6.85 -15.06
CA ILE A 89 3.26 8.03 -14.29
C ILE A 89 4.51 8.62 -13.66
N ARG A 90 4.73 9.92 -13.91
CA ARG A 90 5.73 10.71 -13.20
C ARG A 90 5.44 10.67 -11.71
N PHE A 91 6.34 10.11 -10.90
CA PHE A 91 6.09 9.84 -9.48
C PHE A 91 7.18 10.44 -8.59
N PRO A 92 7.05 11.71 -8.16
CA PRO A 92 8.12 12.44 -7.48
C PRO A 92 8.33 11.99 -6.03
N PRO A 93 9.53 12.22 -5.46
CA PRO A 93 9.75 12.07 -4.03
C PRO A 93 8.72 12.85 -3.21
N GLY A 94 8.16 12.22 -2.18
CA GLY A 94 7.08 12.75 -1.35
C GLY A 94 5.67 12.52 -1.92
N ALA A 95 5.52 12.15 -3.19
CA ALA A 95 4.20 11.82 -3.74
C ALA A 95 3.69 10.50 -3.19
N THR A 96 2.37 10.42 -3.02
CA THR A 96 1.66 9.22 -2.58
C THR A 96 0.60 8.86 -3.60
N VAL A 97 0.51 7.58 -3.95
CA VAL A 97 -0.57 7.01 -4.76
C VAL A 97 -1.38 6.03 -3.94
N LEU A 98 -2.68 5.94 -4.22
CA LEU A 98 -3.57 4.90 -3.71
C LEU A 98 -3.95 3.98 -4.87
N ILE A 99 -3.63 2.70 -4.78
CA ILE A 99 -3.92 1.72 -5.85
C ILE A 99 -4.49 0.41 -5.27
N PRO A 100 -5.32 -0.32 -6.04
CA PRO A 100 -5.72 -1.67 -5.70
C PRO A 100 -4.60 -2.67 -6.04
N SER A 101 -3.55 -2.68 -5.21
CA SER A 101 -2.28 -3.34 -5.52
C SER A 101 -2.37 -4.86 -5.67
N ALA A 102 -3.42 -5.48 -5.12
CA ALA A 102 -3.71 -6.91 -5.25
C ALA A 102 -4.13 -7.35 -6.65
N VAL A 103 -4.71 -6.44 -7.45
CA VAL A 103 -5.26 -6.73 -8.79
C VAL A 103 -4.71 -5.84 -9.89
N MET A 104 -3.93 -4.82 -9.52
CA MET A 104 -3.28 -3.89 -10.45
C MET A 104 -1.80 -4.22 -10.56
N LYS A 105 -1.36 -4.78 -11.68
CA LYS A 105 0.06 -5.07 -11.93
C LYS A 105 0.85 -3.78 -12.00
N HIS A 106 1.84 -3.65 -11.13
CA HIS A 106 2.60 -2.40 -10.99
C HIS A 106 4.10 -2.65 -10.75
N SER A 107 4.89 -1.63 -11.05
CA SER A 107 6.34 -1.58 -10.80
C SER A 107 6.81 -0.15 -10.68
N ASN A 108 8.10 0.05 -10.45
CA ASN A 108 8.73 1.35 -10.65
C ASN A 108 9.98 1.23 -11.53
N THR A 109 10.34 2.31 -12.20
CA THR A 109 11.54 2.33 -13.07
C THR A 109 12.80 2.57 -12.26
N LEU A 110 13.94 2.27 -12.87
CA LEU A 110 15.25 2.68 -12.37
C LEU A 110 15.34 4.20 -12.16
N ILE A 111 16.30 4.61 -11.36
CA ILE A 111 16.71 6.00 -11.15
C ILE A 111 18.14 6.21 -11.68
N GLY A 112 18.59 7.45 -11.76
CA GLY A 112 19.92 7.82 -12.22
C GLY A 112 21.05 7.37 -11.28
N GLU A 113 22.27 7.37 -11.79
CA GLU A 113 23.47 7.09 -11.01
C GLU A 113 23.66 8.15 -9.90
N GLY A 114 24.03 7.71 -8.70
CA GLY A 114 24.19 8.59 -7.52
C GLY A 114 22.88 9.07 -6.89
N GLU A 115 21.72 8.78 -7.50
CA GLU A 115 20.41 9.08 -6.93
C GLU A 115 20.01 8.05 -5.87
N SER A 116 19.04 8.42 -5.03
CA SER A 116 18.45 7.52 -4.05
C SER A 116 16.94 7.46 -4.15
N ARG A 117 16.37 6.27 -3.99
CA ARG A 117 14.94 6.05 -3.96
C ARG A 117 14.60 4.99 -2.91
N TYR A 118 13.57 5.29 -2.14
CA TYR A 118 12.97 4.42 -1.14
C TYR A 118 11.44 4.44 -1.35
N SER A 119 10.73 3.56 -0.66
CA SER A 119 9.27 3.71 -0.56
C SER A 119 8.74 3.35 0.80
N PHE A 120 7.66 4.04 1.17
CA PHE A 120 6.86 3.74 2.34
C PHE A 120 5.51 3.23 1.85
N THR A 121 5.10 2.05 2.29
CA THR A 121 3.82 1.44 1.89
C THR A 121 2.93 1.18 3.10
N GLN A 122 1.62 1.28 2.89
CA GLN A 122 0.61 0.87 3.86
C GLN A 122 -0.45 0.03 3.16
N TYR A 123 -0.78 -1.11 3.75
CA TYR A 123 -1.67 -2.12 3.16
C TYR A 123 -2.30 -3.01 4.24
N SER A 124 -3.28 -3.82 3.84
CA SER A 124 -3.90 -4.82 4.71
C SER A 124 -4.08 -6.12 3.95
N ALA A 125 -3.62 -7.22 4.53
CA ALA A 125 -3.80 -8.55 3.98
C ALA A 125 -5.29 -8.93 3.93
N GLY A 126 -5.74 -9.53 2.83
CA GLY A 126 -7.11 -10.00 2.64
C GLY A 126 -7.56 -11.01 3.70
N GLY A 127 -6.61 -11.80 4.23
CA GLY A 127 -6.85 -12.75 5.32
C GLY A 127 -7.38 -12.10 6.61
N LEU A 128 -6.98 -10.86 6.91
CA LEU A 128 -7.44 -10.16 8.11
C LEU A 128 -8.93 -9.83 8.05
N PHE A 129 -9.42 -9.47 6.86
CA PHE A 129 -10.83 -9.19 6.64
C PHE A 129 -11.66 -10.45 6.79
N ARG A 130 -11.24 -11.55 6.15
CA ARG A 130 -11.89 -12.86 6.30
C ARG A 130 -11.92 -13.34 7.75
N TRP A 131 -10.82 -13.19 8.47
CA TRP A 131 -10.73 -13.54 9.89
C TRP A 131 -11.78 -12.81 10.74
N VAL A 132 -11.92 -11.50 10.54
CA VAL A 132 -12.92 -10.69 11.25
C VAL A 132 -14.35 -11.09 10.85
N GLU A 133 -14.61 -11.27 9.56
CA GLU A 133 -15.92 -11.70 9.06
C GLU A 133 -16.32 -13.09 9.57
N ASN A 134 -15.35 -13.97 9.80
CA ASN A 134 -15.54 -15.27 10.43
C ASN A 134 -15.55 -15.22 11.97
N GLY A 135 -15.79 -14.05 12.57
CA GLY A 135 -15.92 -13.91 14.02
C GLY A 135 -14.61 -14.10 14.78
N LEU A 136 -13.49 -13.66 14.19
CA LEU A 136 -12.13 -13.80 14.75
C LEU A 136 -11.69 -15.25 14.91
N ALA A 137 -11.99 -16.08 13.90
CA ALA A 137 -11.62 -17.49 13.86
C ALA A 137 -11.11 -17.89 12.47
N SER A 138 -10.32 -18.97 12.40
CA SER A 138 -9.97 -19.59 11.14
C SER A 138 -11.18 -20.30 10.55
N ASP A 139 -11.23 -20.40 9.23
CA ASP A 139 -12.21 -21.26 8.55
C ASP A 139 -12.09 -22.70 9.08
N LYS A 140 -13.23 -23.39 9.20
CA LYS A 140 -13.27 -24.80 9.61
C LYS A 140 -12.85 -25.73 8.49
#